data_AF-A0A850B3C0-F1
#
_entry.id   AF-A0A850B3C0-F1
#
_cell.length_a   1.000
_cell.length_b   1.000
_cell.length_c   1.000
_cell.angle_alpha   90.00
_cell.angle_beta   90.00
_cell.angle_gamma   90.00
#
_symmetry.space_group_name_H-M   'P 1'
#
loop_
_entity.id
_entity.type
_entity.pdbx_description
1 polymer ?
#
loop_
_entity_poly.entity_id
_entity_poly.type
_entity_poly.pdbx_seq_one_letter_code
_entity_poly.pdbx_strand_id
1 'polypeptide(L)'
;MKAYRSRGRRGFSLVELLAVVLVLAVLAAVAVPLYISQRKSAAGRACKANIAAISAAESAYALRNDSYAAAIATLLGANEGLAKEPKCPLGGAYVLTITAGALEIKCPNDAAHAGYGGVAGDWTVTLAKPGADSL
;
A
#
# COMPACT_ATOMS: atom_id res chain seq x y z
N MET A 1 48.22 46.42 -24.35
CA MET A 1 48.26 45.04 -23.81
C MET A 1 47.14 44.92 -22.77
N LYS A 2 46.20 43.99 -22.95
CA LYS A 2 44.98 43.87 -22.12
C LYS A 2 45.29 43.05 -20.87
N ALA A 3 45.11 43.66 -19.69
CA ALA A 3 45.28 42.99 -18.40
C ALA A 3 44.14 42.01 -18.15
N TYR A 4 44.46 40.71 -17.97
CA TYR A 4 43.49 39.69 -17.60
C TYR A 4 43.16 39.81 -16.11
N ARG A 5 42.07 40.50 -15.79
CA ARG A 5 41.57 40.63 -14.42
C ARG A 5 40.90 39.30 -14.02
N SER A 6 41.66 38.40 -13.39
CA SER A 6 41.14 37.14 -12.86
C SER A 6 40.14 37.45 -11.73
N ARG A 7 38.84 37.33 -12.01
CA ARG A 7 37.81 37.31 -10.96
C ARG A 7 38.12 36.14 -10.03
N GLY A 8 38.38 36.42 -8.75
CA GLY A 8 38.78 35.43 -7.75
C GLY A 8 37.82 34.24 -7.75
N ARG A 9 38.31 33.08 -8.16
CA ARG A 9 37.59 31.81 -8.03
C ARG A 9 37.55 31.49 -6.53
N ARG A 10 36.38 31.64 -5.92
CA ARG A 10 36.12 31.13 -4.56
C ARG A 10 36.04 29.60 -4.67
N GLY A 11 37.08 28.91 -4.19
CA GLY A 11 37.09 27.45 -4.09
C GLY A 11 36.29 27.01 -2.88
N PHE A 12 35.54 25.91 -3.01
CA PHE A 12 34.85 25.24 -1.92
C PHE A 12 35.89 24.71 -0.92
N SER A 13 35.76 25.00 0.36
CA SER A 13 36.68 24.47 1.37
C SER A 13 36.38 22.98 1.61
N LEU A 14 37.42 22.16 1.76
CA LEU A 14 37.26 20.78 2.21
C LEU A 14 36.58 20.70 3.58
N VAL A 15 36.80 21.70 4.43
CA VAL A 15 36.17 21.81 5.75
C VAL A 15 34.67 22.14 5.63
N GLU A 16 34.26 22.96 4.65
CA GLU A 16 32.84 23.24 4.40
C GLU A 16 32.10 21.97 3.99
N LEU A 17 32.71 21.18 3.09
CA LEU A 17 32.10 19.93 2.64
C LEU A 17 32.05 18.89 3.79
N LEU A 18 33.09 18.84 4.61
CA LEU A 18 33.17 17.93 5.77
C LEU A 18 32.10 18.22 6.83
N ALA A 19 31.89 19.49 7.18
CA ALA A 19 30.87 19.87 8.16
C ALA A 19 29.45 19.53 7.66
N VAL A 20 29.18 19.71 6.36
CA VAL A 20 27.87 19.40 5.76
C VAL A 20 27.57 17.90 5.80
N VAL A 21 28.52 17.05 5.39
CA VAL A 21 28.30 15.59 5.41
C VAL A 21 28.13 15.06 6.83
N LEU A 22 28.77 15.68 7.82
CA LEU A 22 28.60 15.33 9.23
C LEU A 22 27.17 15.60 9.70
N VAL A 23 26.61 16.77 9.39
CA VAL A 23 25.22 17.09 9.73
C VAL A 23 24.24 16.18 8.97
N LEU A 24 24.47 15.91 7.68
CA LEU A 24 23.64 14.98 6.90
C LEU A 24 23.66 13.56 7.47
N ALA A 25 24.79 13.08 7.99
CA ALA A 25 24.90 11.78 8.62
C ALA A 25 24.01 11.66 9.87
N VAL A 26 24.00 12.69 10.73
CA VAL A 26 23.15 12.72 11.93
C VAL A 26 21.66 12.74 11.55
N LEU A 27 21.27 13.56 10.56
CA LEU A 27 19.88 13.62 10.09
C LEU A 27 19.44 12.29 9.47
N ALA A 28 20.29 11.67 8.64
CA ALA A 28 19.99 10.40 8.00
C ALA A 28 19.80 9.26 9.03
N ALA A 29 20.59 9.24 10.10
CA ALA A 29 20.51 8.23 11.15
C ALA A 29 19.12 8.16 11.81
N VAL A 30 18.46 9.31 12.01
CA VAL A 30 17.09 9.38 12.58
C VAL A 30 16.01 9.27 11.50
N ALA A 31 16.23 9.89 10.34
CA ALA A 31 15.22 9.97 9.29
C ALA A 31 14.93 8.62 8.63
N VAL A 32 15.95 7.78 8.40
CA VAL A 32 15.80 6.48 7.72
C VAL A 32 14.88 5.50 8.47
N PRO A 33 15.08 5.19 9.77
CA PRO A 33 14.20 4.27 10.48
C PRO A 33 12.76 4.80 10.58
N LEU A 34 12.60 6.11 10.81
CA LEU A 34 11.28 6.74 10.84
C LEU A 34 10.56 6.62 9.50
N TYR A 35 11.27 6.90 8.41
CA TYR A 35 10.73 6.80 7.05
C TYR A 35 10.28 5.38 6.71
N ILE A 36 11.07 4.38 7.07
CA ILE A 36 10.74 2.97 6.85
C ILE A 36 9.46 2.59 7.62
N SER A 37 9.34 3.03 8.87
CA SER A 37 8.13 2.78 9.68
C SER A 37 6.88 3.43 9.06
N GLN A 38 6.98 4.70 8.65
CA GLN A 38 5.86 5.43 8.03
C GLN A 38 5.44 4.81 6.69
N ARG A 39 6.40 4.46 5.83
CA ARG A 39 6.14 3.77 4.55
C ARG A 39 5.33 2.50 4.75
N LYS A 40 5.73 1.68 5.73
CA LYS A 40 5.06 0.40 5.96
C LYS A 40 3.68 0.59 6.64
N SER A 41 3.50 1.60 7.50
CA SER A 41 2.18 1.98 8.04
C SER A 41 1.22 2.45 6.94
N ALA A 42 1.70 3.28 6.01
CA ALA A 42 0.93 3.70 4.85
C ALA A 42 0.54 2.50 3.96
N ALA A 43 1.46 1.55 3.75
CA ALA A 43 1.18 0.31 3.02
C ALA A 43 0.08 -0.52 3.69
N GLY A 44 0.07 -0.62 5.03
CA GLY A 44 -1.02 -1.27 5.77
C GLY A 44 -2.36 -0.57 5.56
N ARG A 45 -2.43 0.75 5.72
CA ARG A 45 -3.69 1.50 5.53
C ARG A 45 -4.24 1.37 4.11
N ALA A 46 -3.37 1.47 3.10
CA ALA A 46 -3.75 1.25 1.71
C ALA A 46 -4.23 -0.17 1.46
N CYS A 47 -3.63 -1.18 2.10
CA CYS A 47 -4.09 -2.56 1.99
C CYS A 47 -5.50 -2.76 2.57
N LYS A 48 -5.80 -2.19 3.74
CA LYS A 48 -7.17 -2.18 4.31
C LYS A 48 -8.17 -1.48 3.39
N ALA A 49 -7.79 -0.34 2.82
CA ALA A 49 -8.63 0.39 1.87
C ALA A 49 -8.92 -0.44 0.60
N ASN A 50 -7.92 -1.15 0.08
CA ASN A 50 -8.09 -2.04 -1.07
C ASN A 50 -9.04 -3.21 -0.75
N ILE A 51 -8.87 -3.88 0.41
CA ILE A 51 -9.75 -4.98 0.83
C ILE A 51 -11.19 -4.47 0.98
N ALA A 52 -11.39 -3.28 1.57
CA ALA A 52 -12.71 -2.66 1.69
C ALA A 52 -13.32 -2.33 0.32
N ALA A 53 -12.52 -1.82 -0.64
CA ALA A 53 -12.97 -1.57 -1.99
C ALA A 53 -13.37 -2.86 -2.73
N ILE A 54 -12.60 -3.94 -2.57
CA ILE A 54 -12.93 -5.26 -3.13
C ILE A 54 -14.23 -5.77 -2.49
N SER A 55 -14.36 -5.68 -1.17
CA SER A 55 -15.56 -6.11 -0.45
C SER A 55 -16.82 -5.35 -0.91
N ALA A 56 -16.71 -4.05 -1.15
CA ALA A 56 -17.82 -3.24 -1.65
C ALA A 56 -18.19 -3.60 -3.10
N ALA A 57 -17.19 -3.94 -3.93
CA ALA A 57 -17.44 -4.40 -5.29
C ALA A 57 -18.08 -5.80 -5.32
N GLU A 58 -17.64 -6.70 -4.43
CA GLU A 58 -18.20 -8.03 -4.25
C GLU A 58 -19.65 -7.98 -3.76
N SER A 59 -19.98 -7.07 -2.83
CA SER A 59 -21.36 -6.90 -2.40
C SER A 59 -22.25 -6.33 -3.52
N ALA A 60 -21.76 -5.38 -4.33
CA ALA A 60 -22.47 -4.90 -5.51
C ALA A 60 -22.72 -6.02 -6.54
N TYR A 61 -21.72 -6.86 -6.77
CA TYR A 61 -21.81 -7.99 -7.70
C TYR A 61 -22.80 -9.04 -7.19
N ALA A 62 -22.77 -9.34 -5.89
CA ALA A 62 -23.66 -10.29 -5.25
C ALA A 62 -25.14 -9.87 -5.32
N LEU A 63 -25.45 -8.57 -5.26
CA LEU A 63 -26.82 -8.06 -5.42
C LEU A 63 -27.42 -8.36 -6.80
N ARG A 64 -26.59 -8.61 -7.82
CA ARG A 64 -27.04 -8.89 -9.20
C ARG A 64 -26.98 -10.35 -9.58
N ASN A 65 -26.07 -11.11 -8.97
CA ASN A 65 -25.72 -12.47 -9.40
C ASN A 65 -25.97 -13.53 -8.31
N ASP A 66 -26.50 -13.15 -7.14
CA ASP A 66 -26.74 -14.03 -5.97
C ASP A 66 -25.50 -14.87 -5.56
N SER A 67 -24.31 -14.40 -5.92
CA SER A 67 -23.03 -15.08 -5.75
C SER A 67 -21.89 -14.07 -5.78
N TYR A 68 -20.77 -14.41 -5.14
CA TYR A 68 -19.54 -13.61 -5.23
C TYR A 68 -18.73 -13.93 -6.49
N ALA A 69 -17.94 -12.98 -6.96
CA ALA A 69 -17.05 -13.18 -8.08
C ALA A 69 -15.83 -14.02 -7.67
N ALA A 70 -15.46 -15.00 -8.48
CA ALA A 70 -14.26 -15.80 -8.23
C ALA A 70 -12.96 -15.08 -8.62
N ALA A 71 -13.05 -13.95 -9.34
CA ALA A 71 -11.91 -13.21 -9.86
C ALA A 71 -12.14 -11.70 -9.80
N ILE A 72 -11.12 -10.96 -9.36
CA ILE A 72 -11.16 -9.48 -9.27
C ILE A 72 -11.39 -8.86 -10.67
N ALA A 73 -10.93 -9.51 -11.73
CA ALA A 73 -11.14 -9.05 -13.10
C ALA A 73 -12.63 -8.88 -13.46
N THR A 74 -13.51 -9.71 -12.87
CA THR A 74 -14.97 -9.64 -13.06
C THR A 74 -15.58 -8.41 -12.40
N LEU A 75 -14.92 -7.86 -11.37
CA LEU A 75 -15.36 -6.68 -10.63
C LEU A 75 -14.87 -5.37 -11.27
N LEU A 76 -14.13 -5.44 -12.38
CA LEU A 76 -13.60 -4.26 -13.05
C LEU A 76 -14.66 -3.55 -13.88
N GLY A 77 -14.63 -2.21 -13.82
CA GLY A 77 -15.48 -1.35 -14.63
C GLY A 77 -16.63 -0.71 -13.85
N ALA A 78 -17.45 0.04 -14.57
CA ALA A 78 -18.46 0.92 -13.98
C ALA A 78 -19.58 0.20 -13.22
N ASN A 79 -19.78 -1.10 -13.47
CA ASN A 79 -20.90 -1.85 -12.91
C ASN A 79 -20.68 -2.27 -11.45
N GLU A 80 -19.43 -2.60 -11.09
CA GLU A 80 -19.08 -3.15 -9.77
C GLU A 80 -18.09 -2.26 -8.99
N GLY A 81 -17.62 -1.16 -9.57
CA GLY A 81 -16.98 -0.06 -8.83
C GLY A 81 -15.45 -0.13 -8.68
N LEU A 82 -14.78 -1.19 -9.12
CA LEU A 82 -13.30 -1.20 -9.19
C LEU A 82 -12.82 -0.57 -10.50
N ALA A 83 -12.19 0.61 -10.38
CA ALA A 83 -11.58 1.30 -11.52
C ALA A 83 -10.33 0.58 -12.08
N LYS A 84 -9.64 -0.17 -11.23
CA LYS A 84 -8.45 -0.96 -11.57
C LYS A 84 -8.28 -2.08 -10.55
N GLU A 85 -7.62 -3.16 -10.96
CA GLU A 85 -7.24 -4.24 -10.06
C GLU A 85 -6.34 -3.72 -8.92
N PRO A 86 -6.82 -3.78 -7.66
CA PRO A 86 -6.04 -3.35 -6.52
C PRO A 86 -4.86 -4.29 -6.31
N LYS A 87 -3.67 -3.72 -6.10
CA LYS A 87 -2.47 -4.48 -5.73
C LYS A 87 -2.06 -4.13 -4.32
N CYS A 88 -1.54 -5.12 -3.60
CA CYS A 88 -0.96 -4.85 -2.30
C CYS A 88 0.26 -3.91 -2.48
N PRO A 89 0.42 -2.85 -1.66
CA PRO A 89 1.55 -1.92 -1.78
C PRO A 89 2.92 -2.56 -1.52
N LEU A 90 2.96 -3.74 -0.91
CA LEU A 90 4.15 -4.56 -0.72
C LEU A 90 4.39 -5.55 -1.87
N GLY A 91 3.53 -5.55 -2.89
CA GLY A 91 3.55 -6.49 -4.02
C GLY A 91 2.50 -7.60 -3.88
N GLY A 92 2.24 -8.32 -4.98
CA GLY A 92 1.25 -9.40 -5.02
C GLY A 92 -0.19 -8.95 -5.26
N ALA A 93 -1.02 -9.92 -5.64
CA ALA A 93 -2.46 -9.77 -5.88
C ALA A 93 -3.26 -10.30 -4.68
N TYR A 94 -4.44 -9.72 -4.45
CA TYR A 94 -5.36 -10.22 -3.42
C TYR A 94 -5.93 -11.58 -3.82
N VAL A 95 -6.08 -12.45 -2.84
CA VAL A 95 -6.62 -13.80 -3.04
C VAL A 95 -8.08 -13.81 -2.63
N LEU A 96 -8.94 -14.27 -3.53
CA LEU A 96 -10.36 -14.49 -3.28
C LEU A 96 -10.59 -16.00 -3.13
N THR A 97 -11.12 -16.42 -2.00
CA THR A 97 -11.45 -17.83 -1.74
C THR A 97 -12.93 -17.94 -1.42
N ILE A 98 -13.69 -18.68 -2.22
CA ILE A 98 -15.11 -18.92 -1.97
C ILE A 98 -15.26 -20.32 -1.36
N THR A 99 -15.75 -20.39 -0.14
CA THR A 99 -16.00 -21.65 0.58
C THR A 99 -17.45 -21.71 1.02
N ALA A 100 -18.20 -22.71 0.53
CA ALA A 100 -19.63 -22.88 0.83
C ALA A 100 -20.49 -21.62 0.60
N GLY A 101 -20.10 -20.77 -0.36
CA GLY A 101 -20.79 -19.52 -0.70
C GLY A 101 -20.37 -18.30 0.13
N ALA A 102 -19.56 -18.46 1.17
CA ALA A 102 -18.90 -17.34 1.84
C ALA A 102 -17.61 -16.97 1.09
N LEU A 103 -17.31 -15.67 0.99
CA LEU A 103 -16.10 -15.16 0.36
C LEU A 103 -15.08 -14.76 1.42
N GLU A 104 -13.85 -15.20 1.27
CA GLU A 104 -12.69 -14.71 2.01
C GLU A 104 -11.77 -13.90 1.07
N ILE A 105 -11.52 -12.65 1.44
CA ILE A 105 -10.58 -11.75 0.77
C ILE A 105 -9.31 -11.69 1.61
N LYS A 106 -8.19 -12.19 1.08
CA LYS A 106 -6.91 -12.26 1.79
C LYS A 106 -5.83 -11.41 1.12
N CYS A 107 -5.10 -10.64 1.94
CA CYS A 107 -3.86 -9.99 1.50
C CYS A 107 -2.74 -11.03 1.27
N PRO A 108 -1.99 -10.94 0.15
CA PRO A 108 -0.89 -11.88 -0.14
C PRO A 108 0.31 -11.74 0.81
N ASN A 109 0.45 -10.58 1.47
CA ASN A 109 1.57 -10.24 2.34
C ASN A 109 1.10 -9.99 3.79
N ASP A 110 0.15 -10.80 4.28
CA ASP A 110 -0.44 -10.67 5.62
C ASP A 110 0.62 -10.54 6.74
N ALA A 111 1.63 -11.41 6.76
CA ALA A 111 2.70 -11.41 7.74
C ALA A 111 3.58 -10.15 7.67
N ALA A 112 3.78 -9.59 6.46
CA ALA A 112 4.55 -8.37 6.28
C ALA A 112 3.82 -7.11 6.80
N HIS A 113 2.51 -7.19 6.99
CA HIS A 113 1.68 -6.13 7.54
C HIS A 113 1.44 -6.23 9.06
N ALA A 114 1.87 -7.30 9.74
CA ALA A 114 1.66 -7.53 11.17
C ALA A 114 2.30 -6.47 12.10
N GLY A 115 3.17 -5.59 11.58
CA GLY A 115 3.82 -4.52 12.34
C GLY A 115 3.06 -3.18 12.44
N TYR A 116 1.88 -3.03 11.83
CA TYR A 116 1.17 -1.72 11.71
C TYR A 116 -0.14 -1.65 12.50
N GLY A 117 -0.23 -2.40 13.60
CA GLY A 117 -1.39 -2.40 14.49
C GLY A 117 -2.46 -3.43 14.10
N GLY A 118 -2.05 -4.56 13.51
CA GLY A 118 -2.93 -5.71 13.35
C GLY A 118 -2.19 -7.03 13.55
N VAL A 119 -2.90 -8.03 14.10
CA VAL A 119 -2.40 -9.40 14.28
C VAL A 119 -2.51 -10.20 12.96
N ALA A 120 -1.82 -11.34 12.87
CA ALA A 120 -2.02 -12.27 11.76
C ALA A 120 -3.51 -12.67 11.69
N GLY A 121 -4.17 -12.42 10.55
CA GLY A 121 -5.62 -12.55 10.39
C GLY A 121 -6.39 -11.21 10.29
N ASP A 122 -5.79 -10.08 10.67
CA ASP A 122 -6.44 -8.76 10.50
C ASP A 122 -6.46 -8.27 9.04
N TRP A 123 -5.84 -9.03 8.13
CA TRP A 123 -5.73 -8.74 6.70
C TRP A 123 -6.55 -9.73 5.85
N THR A 124 -7.46 -10.45 6.51
CA THR A 124 -8.47 -11.31 5.91
C THR A 124 -9.84 -10.77 6.28
N VAL A 125 -10.71 -10.58 5.29
CA VAL A 125 -12.12 -10.23 5.51
C VAL A 125 -12.97 -11.35 4.94
N THR A 126 -13.91 -11.83 5.74
CA THR A 126 -14.88 -12.84 5.31
C THR A 126 -16.24 -12.19 5.16
N LEU A 127 -16.84 -12.34 3.99
CA LEU A 127 -18.22 -11.98 3.72
C LEU A 127 -19.08 -13.25 3.78
N ALA A 128 -20.13 -13.19 4.58
CA ALA A 128 -21.12 -14.26 4.64
C ALA A 128 -21.75 -14.46 3.26
N LYS A 129 -22.36 -15.64 3.04
CA LYS A 129 -23.06 -15.94 1.80
C LYS A 129 -24.10 -14.84 1.51
N PRO A 130 -24.22 -14.35 0.26
CA PRO A 130 -25.24 -13.35 -0.07
C PRO A 130 -26.63 -13.84 0.33
N GLY A 131 -27.38 -13.01 1.07
CA GLY A 131 -28.72 -13.35 1.55
C GLY A 131 -28.76 -14.24 2.80
N ALA A 132 -27.64 -14.48 3.48
CA ALA A 132 -27.60 -15.20 4.76
C ALA A 132 -28.04 -14.32 5.96
N ASP A 133 -28.11 -13.01 5.76
CA ASP A 133 -28.38 -11.96 6.73
C ASP A 133 -29.86 -11.52 6.80
N SER A 134 -30.75 -12.20 6.04
CA SER A 134 -32.20 -11.95 6.01
C SER A 134 -33.06 -12.97 6.79
N LEU A 135 -32.49 -13.70 7.75
CA LEU A 135 -33.22 -14.60 8.66
C LEU A 135 -32.85 -14.35 10.12
#